data_AF-A0A4Q8M9D1-F1
#
_entry.id   AF-A0A4Q8M9D1-F1
#
_cell.length_a   1.000
_cell.length_b   1.000
_cell.length_c   1.000
_cell.angle_alpha   90.00
_cell.angle_beta   90.00
_cell.angle_gamma   90.00
#
_symmetry.space_group_name_H-M   'P 1'
#
loop_
_entity.id
_entity.type
_entity.pdbx_description
1 polymer ?
#
loop_
_entity_poly.entity_id
_entity_poly.type
_entity_poly.pdbx_seq_one_letter_code
_entity_poly.pdbx_strand_id
1 'polypeptide(L)'
;MAAKVRPYLFYDTAVSVCSTCLRRVEATILFKDGGVYLEKWCPQHGRERVLIADDIEYYRLCRERFIKPPELPQRFNTERRWGCPYDCGLCPEHMQHSCLTLIEVTDHCNLRCPICYADSGPHRPGFRDLATIERMLDAVVANEGEPDVVQISGGEPTLHPQFFEILDAAKARPIRHLMVNTNGLRIAKDPAFVERLAGYMPGFELYLQFDSLREEVHQELRGARLVEVRRRALEALNRLGISTTLVVTVKKGLNDGELGEIIDFARRQPCVRGVTFQPIQHAGRTEGYDPARDRLTLTEVRRGILEQSALFRPEDLIPVPCHPDALAMAYALKLEDRIVPLTGLIPPEVLIEGGRNSIVVERDDQLREAVFKLFATNHSPLSQACSLSDLLCCLPQVQAPQGLDYRNVFRVLIMAFIDAEGFDLRSVKKSCVHIAQPDGTIVPFDTFNLFYRDDRRQQLQALRAWVDGTPLKDATA
;
A
#
# COMPACT_ATOMS: atom_id res chain seq x y z
N MET A 1 8.80 6.79 -48.49
CA MET A 1 7.44 6.33 -48.13
C MET A 1 7.39 6.21 -46.61
N ALA A 2 6.59 7.02 -45.92
CA ALA A 2 6.38 6.85 -44.49
C ALA A 2 5.75 5.46 -44.23
N ALA A 3 6.26 4.74 -43.24
CA ALA A 3 5.92 3.34 -43.01
C ALA A 3 4.41 3.16 -42.78
N LYS A 4 3.78 2.28 -43.56
CA LYS A 4 2.37 1.86 -43.38
C LYS A 4 2.14 1.14 -42.05
N VAL A 5 3.21 0.79 -41.33
CA VAL A 5 3.20 0.01 -40.08
C VAL A 5 3.56 0.94 -38.92
N ARG A 6 2.80 0.87 -37.82
CA ARG A 6 3.11 1.62 -36.59
C ARG A 6 4.30 0.95 -35.87
N PRO A 7 5.21 1.73 -35.26
CA PRO A 7 6.37 1.20 -34.54
C PRO A 7 6.03 0.77 -33.10
N TYR A 8 4.82 0.27 -32.86
CA TYR A 8 4.31 -0.15 -31.55
C TYR A 8 3.17 -1.16 -31.73
N LEU A 9 2.92 -1.95 -30.69
CA LEU A 9 1.74 -2.80 -30.62
C LEU A 9 0.62 -2.05 -29.88
N PHE A 10 -0.57 -2.05 -30.45
CA PHE A 10 -1.78 -1.66 -29.73
C PHE A 10 -2.24 -2.84 -28.89
N TYR A 11 -2.22 -2.69 -27.55
CA TYR A 11 -2.60 -3.76 -26.63
C TYR A 11 -4.08 -3.68 -26.25
N ASP A 12 -4.53 -2.50 -25.79
CA ASP A 12 -5.91 -2.30 -25.34
C ASP A 12 -6.33 -0.82 -25.37
N THR A 13 -7.62 -0.57 -25.23
CA THR A 13 -8.19 0.73 -24.86
C THR A 13 -8.26 0.89 -23.34
N ALA A 14 -8.23 2.13 -22.87
CA ALA A 14 -8.37 2.45 -21.46
C ALA A 14 -9.18 3.73 -21.27
N VAL A 15 -9.64 3.93 -20.04
CA VAL A 15 -10.19 5.20 -19.59
C VAL A 15 -9.24 5.77 -18.56
N SER A 16 -8.88 7.04 -18.74
CA SER A 16 -7.95 7.75 -17.87
C SER A 16 -8.53 9.09 -17.44
N VAL A 17 -7.71 9.92 -16.79
CA VAL A 17 -7.95 11.33 -16.56
C VAL A 17 -6.79 12.16 -17.13
N CYS A 18 -7.09 13.36 -17.59
CA CYS A 18 -6.04 14.32 -17.97
C CYS A 18 -5.23 14.71 -16.73
N SER A 19 -3.89 14.70 -16.80
CA SER A 19 -3.05 15.01 -15.64
C SER A 19 -3.18 16.46 -15.17
N THR A 20 -3.69 17.35 -16.03
CA THR A 20 -3.87 18.79 -15.74
C THR A 20 -5.27 19.11 -15.20
N CYS A 21 -6.34 18.80 -15.95
CA CYS A 21 -7.70 19.17 -15.55
C CYS A 21 -8.49 18.06 -14.84
N LEU A 22 -7.96 16.84 -14.77
CA LEU A 22 -8.59 15.66 -14.17
C LEU A 22 -9.94 15.26 -14.79
N ARG A 23 -10.27 15.80 -15.97
CA ARG A 23 -11.41 15.32 -16.78
C ARG A 23 -11.11 13.92 -17.27
N ARG A 24 -12.14 13.07 -17.27
CA ARG A 24 -12.10 11.74 -17.86
C ARG A 24 -11.77 11.85 -19.35
N VAL A 25 -10.80 11.07 -19.80
CA VAL A 25 -10.32 11.03 -21.19
C VAL A 25 -10.21 9.60 -21.68
N GLU A 26 -10.29 9.45 -22.99
CA GLU A 26 -9.93 8.19 -23.65
C GLU A 26 -8.40 8.03 -23.62
N ALA A 27 -7.98 6.79 -23.45
CA ALA A 27 -6.59 6.41 -23.50
C ALA A 27 -6.42 5.08 -24.24
N THR A 28 -5.19 4.81 -24.67
CA THR A 28 -4.79 3.54 -25.26
C THR A 28 -3.55 3.02 -24.56
N ILE A 29 -3.44 1.70 -24.45
CA ILE A 29 -2.28 1.02 -23.89
C ILE A 29 -1.46 0.48 -25.06
N LEU A 30 -0.21 0.93 -25.15
CA LEU A 30 0.70 0.62 -26.24
C LEU A 30 1.95 -0.09 -25.70
N PHE A 31 2.39 -1.14 -26.38
CA PHE A 31 3.71 -1.73 -26.14
C PHE A 31 4.72 -1.19 -27.15
N LYS A 32 5.79 -0.57 -26.66
CA LYS A 32 6.81 0.07 -27.50
C LYS A 32 8.16 0.02 -26.80
N ASP A 33 9.23 -0.30 -27.51
CA ASP A 33 10.61 -0.24 -26.98
C ASP A 33 10.80 -0.97 -25.63
N GLY A 34 10.11 -2.11 -25.43
CA GLY A 34 10.15 -2.88 -24.17
C GLY A 34 9.25 -2.36 -23.05
N GLY A 35 8.66 -1.16 -23.19
CA GLY A 35 7.78 -0.55 -22.20
C GLY A 35 6.30 -0.57 -22.57
N VAL A 36 5.47 -0.37 -21.55
CA VAL A 36 4.02 -0.19 -21.64
C VAL A 36 3.68 1.28 -21.41
N TYR A 37 3.04 1.89 -22.39
CA TYR A 37 2.69 3.30 -22.36
C TYR A 37 1.18 3.49 -22.36
N LEU A 38 0.72 4.37 -21.49
CA LEU A 38 -0.63 4.93 -21.52
C LEU A 38 -0.59 6.22 -22.36
N GLU A 39 -1.22 6.19 -23.53
CA GLU A 39 -1.38 7.37 -24.39
C GLU A 39 -2.79 7.93 -24.21
N LYS A 40 -2.88 9.11 -23.57
CA LYS A 40 -4.11 9.84 -23.27
C LYS A 40 -4.31 10.97 -24.26
N TRP A 41 -5.56 11.37 -24.50
CA TRP A 41 -5.87 12.59 -25.24
C TRP A 41 -6.92 13.45 -24.54
N CYS A 42 -6.52 14.65 -24.15
CA CYS A 42 -7.41 15.68 -23.64
C CYS A 42 -7.70 16.71 -24.74
N PRO A 43 -8.97 17.05 -25.03
CA PRO A 43 -9.31 18.11 -25.98
C PRO A 43 -8.70 19.48 -25.63
N GLN A 44 -8.43 19.73 -24.35
CA GLN A 44 -7.91 21.00 -23.85
C GLN A 44 -6.38 21.01 -23.70
N HIS A 45 -5.78 19.88 -23.30
CA HIS A 45 -4.35 19.81 -22.95
C HIS A 45 -3.51 18.96 -23.92
N GLY A 46 -4.14 18.36 -24.94
CA GLY A 46 -3.45 17.60 -25.97
C GLY A 46 -3.15 16.16 -25.56
N ARG A 47 -2.09 15.59 -26.16
CA ARG A 47 -1.68 14.20 -25.93
C ARG A 47 -0.69 14.11 -24.79
N GLU A 48 -0.88 13.11 -23.94
CA GLU A 48 0.04 12.74 -22.87
C GLU A 48 0.45 11.28 -23.09
N ARG A 49 1.76 10.99 -23.07
CA ARG A 49 2.25 9.61 -23.10
C ARG A 49 3.02 9.34 -21.83
N VAL A 50 2.55 8.38 -21.05
CA VAL A 50 3.10 8.04 -19.74
C VAL A 50 3.56 6.59 -19.73
N LEU A 51 4.78 6.34 -19.25
CA LEU A 51 5.25 4.98 -18.99
C LEU A 51 4.51 4.44 -17.74
N ILE A 52 3.79 3.33 -17.89
CA ILE A 52 3.06 2.69 -16.78
C ILE A 52 3.70 1.37 -16.34
N ALA A 53 4.52 0.75 -17.20
CA ALA A 53 5.42 -0.36 -16.84
C ALA A 53 6.61 -0.41 -17.82
N ASP A 54 7.78 -0.82 -17.34
CA ASP A 54 8.99 -1.11 -18.13
C ASP A 54 9.21 -2.62 -18.38
N ASP A 55 8.25 -3.46 -17.97
CA ASP A 55 8.24 -4.92 -18.18
C ASP A 55 6.88 -5.35 -18.76
N ILE A 56 6.85 -5.57 -20.09
CA ILE A 56 5.63 -5.97 -20.82
C ILE A 56 5.10 -7.33 -20.34
N GLU A 57 5.99 -8.29 -20.07
CA GLU A 57 5.56 -9.65 -19.71
C GLU A 57 5.00 -9.69 -18.29
N TYR A 58 5.59 -8.94 -17.35
CA TYR A 58 5.00 -8.77 -16.03
C TYR A 58 3.67 -8.01 -16.08
N TYR A 59 3.56 -6.99 -16.93
CA TYR A 59 2.29 -6.27 -17.12
C TYR A 59 1.18 -7.20 -17.64
N ARG A 60 1.48 -8.05 -18.62
CA ARG A 60 0.56 -9.11 -19.08
C ARG A 60 0.21 -10.07 -17.96
N LEU A 61 1.19 -10.51 -17.18
CA LEU A 61 0.98 -11.41 -16.04
C LEU A 61 -0.07 -10.85 -15.07
N CYS A 62 -0.01 -9.56 -14.76
CA CYS A 62 -0.98 -8.86 -13.91
C CYS A 62 -2.40 -8.86 -14.48
N ARG A 63 -2.54 -8.75 -15.80
CA ARG A 63 -3.83 -8.57 -16.49
C ARG A 63 -4.43 -9.82 -17.10
N GLU A 64 -3.65 -10.88 -17.23
CA GLU A 64 -4.09 -12.09 -17.94
C GLU A 64 -4.11 -13.30 -17.02
N ARG A 65 -3.31 -13.32 -15.94
CA ARG A 65 -3.20 -14.46 -15.03
C ARG A 65 -3.58 -14.16 -13.59
N PHE A 66 -3.11 -13.04 -13.03
CA PHE A 66 -3.35 -12.69 -11.63
C PHE A 66 -4.69 -11.98 -11.38
N ILE A 67 -5.70 -12.24 -12.21
CA ILE A 67 -7.05 -11.70 -12.03
C ILE A 67 -7.88 -12.66 -11.18
N LYS A 68 -8.28 -12.18 -10.00
CA LYS A 68 -9.21 -12.87 -9.10
C LYS A 68 -10.62 -12.28 -9.16
N PRO A 69 -11.69 -13.09 -8.97
CA PRO A 69 -13.03 -12.57 -8.75
C PRO A 69 -13.03 -11.47 -7.67
N PRO A 70 -13.71 -10.33 -7.93
CA PRO A 70 -13.78 -9.24 -6.97
C PRO A 70 -14.54 -9.67 -5.71
N GLU A 71 -14.05 -9.25 -4.54
CA GLU A 71 -14.86 -9.27 -3.32
C GLU A 71 -15.53 -7.91 -3.13
N LEU A 72 -16.78 -7.94 -2.70
CA LEU A 72 -17.59 -6.74 -2.50
C LEU A 72 -17.69 -6.44 -1.00
N PRO A 73 -17.76 -5.16 -0.62
CA PRO A 73 -18.09 -4.81 0.76
C PRO A 73 -19.52 -5.27 1.08
N GLN A 74 -19.81 -5.48 2.36
CA GLN A 74 -21.16 -5.77 2.85
C GLN A 74 -22.14 -4.62 2.59
N ARG A 75 -21.60 -3.40 2.47
CA ARG A 75 -22.36 -2.17 2.24
C ARG A 75 -21.63 -1.27 1.25
N PHE A 76 -22.38 -0.72 0.29
CA PHE A 76 -21.89 0.39 -0.53
C PHE A 76 -22.20 1.73 0.15
N ASN A 77 -21.29 2.71 0.06
CA ASN A 77 -21.46 4.00 0.72
C ASN A 77 -22.11 5.07 -0.16
N THR A 78 -21.97 4.96 -1.49
CA THR A 78 -22.47 5.96 -2.45
C THR A 78 -23.16 5.29 -3.63
N GLU A 79 -23.96 6.08 -4.36
CA GLU A 79 -24.65 5.66 -5.58
C GLU A 79 -23.86 6.05 -6.84
N ARG A 80 -24.19 5.41 -7.96
CA ARG A 80 -23.65 5.79 -9.28
C ARG A 80 -24.46 6.96 -9.84
N ARG A 81 -23.80 8.11 -10.03
CA ARG A 81 -24.40 9.33 -10.61
C ARG A 81 -23.54 9.95 -11.71
N TRP A 82 -22.31 10.35 -11.41
CA TRP A 82 -21.39 11.04 -12.32
C TRP A 82 -20.38 10.11 -13.00
N GLY A 83 -20.34 8.84 -12.59
CA GLY A 83 -19.39 7.81 -13.04
C GLY A 83 -18.07 7.85 -12.27
N CYS A 84 -17.34 6.74 -12.30
CA CYS A 84 -15.99 6.67 -11.70
C CYS A 84 -15.01 7.57 -12.50
N PRO A 85 -14.17 8.40 -11.84
CA PRO A 85 -13.91 8.47 -10.38
C PRO A 85 -14.65 9.58 -9.63
N TYR A 86 -15.77 10.09 -10.14
CA TYR A 86 -16.51 11.21 -9.55
C TYR A 86 -17.63 10.80 -8.56
N ASP A 87 -17.83 9.50 -8.37
CA ASP A 87 -18.76 8.90 -7.39
C ASP A 87 -18.04 8.08 -6.30
N CYS A 88 -16.73 8.25 -6.09
CA CYS A 88 -15.98 7.39 -5.18
C CYS A 88 -16.45 7.51 -3.72
N GLY A 89 -16.33 6.37 -3.03
CA GLY A 89 -16.95 6.09 -1.73
C GLY A 89 -17.61 4.71 -1.82
N LEU A 90 -16.82 3.62 -1.71
CA LEU A 90 -17.17 2.22 -2.01
C LEU A 90 -18.52 2.09 -2.73
N CYS A 91 -18.53 2.42 -4.01
CA CYS A 91 -19.74 2.49 -4.82
C CYS A 91 -19.96 1.18 -5.58
N PRO A 92 -21.15 0.92 -6.15
CA PRO A 92 -21.43 -0.30 -6.91
C PRO A 92 -20.52 -0.54 -8.12
N GLU A 93 -19.84 0.50 -8.61
CA GLU A 93 -18.90 0.41 -9.74
C GLU A 93 -17.47 0.04 -9.31
N HIS A 94 -17.19 0.05 -8.00
CA HIS A 94 -15.89 -0.31 -7.43
C HIS A 94 -15.82 -1.83 -7.24
N MET A 95 -14.77 -2.45 -7.79
CA MET A 95 -14.66 -3.90 -7.98
C MET A 95 -13.77 -4.56 -6.93
N GLN A 96 -13.66 -3.97 -5.74
CA GLN A 96 -12.88 -4.53 -4.64
C GLN A 96 -13.32 -4.00 -3.28
N HIS A 97 -13.35 -4.84 -2.26
CA HIS A 97 -13.57 -4.43 -0.87
C HIS A 97 -12.28 -3.83 -0.25
N SER A 98 -12.34 -3.42 1.01
CA SER A 98 -11.18 -2.83 1.68
C SER A 98 -10.30 -3.92 2.30
N CYS A 99 -9.16 -4.22 1.68
CA CYS A 99 -8.13 -5.07 2.30
C CYS A 99 -7.40 -4.31 3.43
N LEU A 100 -7.27 -2.98 3.29
CA LEU A 100 -6.74 -2.08 4.33
C LEU A 100 -7.53 -0.77 4.32
N THR A 101 -8.02 -0.36 5.48
CA THR A 101 -8.66 0.94 5.66
C THR A 101 -7.85 1.85 6.58
N LEU A 102 -7.51 3.04 6.09
CA LEU A 102 -6.86 4.08 6.85
C LEU A 102 -7.89 4.91 7.62
N ILE A 103 -7.54 5.25 8.86
CA ILE A 103 -8.25 6.22 9.70
C ILE A 103 -7.28 7.37 9.96
N GLU A 104 -7.45 8.47 9.23
CA GLU A 104 -6.69 9.70 9.49
C GLU A 104 -7.25 10.35 10.75
N VAL A 105 -6.50 10.36 11.87
CA VAL A 105 -7.00 10.90 13.15
C VAL A 105 -6.66 12.38 13.35
N THR A 106 -5.78 12.92 12.51
CA THR A 106 -5.30 14.30 12.60
C THR A 106 -4.68 14.72 11.27
N ASP A 107 -4.68 16.02 10.98
CA ASP A 107 -3.87 16.60 9.90
C ASP A 107 -2.57 17.23 10.44
N HIS A 108 -2.40 17.25 11.76
CA HIS A 108 -1.25 17.80 12.45
C HIS A 108 -0.07 16.85 12.38
N CYS A 109 1.08 17.36 11.96
CA CYS A 109 2.34 16.62 11.96
C CYS A 109 3.47 17.51 12.50
N ASN A 110 4.41 16.90 13.21
CA ASN A 110 5.63 17.54 13.70
C ASN A 110 6.76 17.59 12.64
N LEU A 111 6.46 17.18 11.40
CA LEU A 111 7.29 17.35 10.21
C LEU A 111 6.53 18.13 9.14
N ARG A 112 7.25 18.79 8.22
CA ARG A 112 6.69 19.43 7.02
C ARG A 112 7.38 18.87 5.78
N CYS A 113 7.10 17.61 5.48
CA CYS A 113 7.74 16.89 4.38
C CYS A 113 7.49 17.59 3.03
N PRO A 114 8.54 17.85 2.21
CA PRO A 114 8.41 18.34 0.84
C PRO A 114 7.55 17.44 -0.05
N ILE A 115 7.54 16.13 0.23
CA ILE A 115 6.66 15.15 -0.42
C ILE A 115 5.68 14.59 0.62
N CYS A 116 4.43 15.07 0.61
CA CYS A 116 3.36 14.64 1.50
C CYS A 116 2.01 14.60 0.77
N TYR A 117 1.48 13.39 0.52
CA TYR A 117 0.21 13.20 -0.18
C TYR A 117 -1.00 13.86 0.52
N ALA A 118 -0.94 14.04 1.84
CA ALA A 118 -2.02 14.60 2.64
C ALA A 118 -1.88 16.11 2.90
N ASP A 119 -0.75 16.71 2.50
CA ASP A 119 -0.39 18.09 2.85
C ASP A 119 -0.37 18.38 4.38
N SER A 120 -0.26 17.35 5.21
CA SER A 120 -0.19 17.45 6.67
C SER A 120 1.02 18.25 7.14
N GLY A 121 0.95 18.87 8.31
CA GLY A 121 2.08 19.59 8.88
C GLY A 121 1.75 20.43 10.11
N PRO A 122 2.73 21.17 10.67
CA PRO A 122 2.52 21.98 11.87
C PRO A 122 1.45 23.06 11.69
N HIS A 123 1.27 23.51 10.45
CA HIS A 123 0.30 24.53 10.03
C HIS A 123 -1.17 24.05 10.05
N ARG A 124 -1.42 22.74 10.23
CA ARG A 124 -2.77 22.16 10.34
C ARG A 124 -2.97 21.55 11.73
N PRO A 125 -3.29 22.34 12.78
CA PRO A 125 -3.30 21.86 14.17
C PRO A 125 -4.52 20.98 14.55
N GLY A 126 -5.31 20.51 13.59
CA GLY A 126 -6.57 19.81 13.85
C GLY A 126 -6.39 18.35 14.27
N PHE A 127 -6.99 17.99 15.41
CA PHE A 127 -7.21 16.61 15.83
C PHE A 127 -8.69 16.28 15.69
N ARG A 128 -9.03 15.11 15.12
CA ARG A 128 -10.42 14.65 15.07
C ARG A 128 -10.81 14.17 16.46
N ASP A 129 -12.00 14.52 16.96
CA ASP A 129 -12.43 14.02 18.26
C ASP A 129 -12.61 12.48 18.25
N LEU A 130 -12.46 11.87 19.42
CA LEU A 130 -12.55 10.41 19.57
C LEU A 130 -13.89 9.86 19.06
N ALA A 131 -15.01 10.56 19.32
CA ALA A 131 -16.33 10.12 18.87
C ALA A 131 -16.43 10.05 17.34
N THR A 132 -15.78 10.97 16.63
CA THR A 132 -15.68 10.97 15.17
C THR A 132 -14.85 9.79 14.69
N ILE A 133 -13.71 9.53 15.34
CA ILE A 133 -12.85 8.39 15.03
C ILE A 133 -13.59 7.07 15.26
N GLU A 134 -14.36 6.95 16.35
CA GLU A 134 -15.19 5.78 16.64
C GLU A 134 -16.26 5.57 15.55
N ARG A 135 -16.94 6.63 15.09
CA ARG A 135 -17.88 6.52 13.96
C ARG A 135 -17.20 6.05 12.68
N MET A 136 -15.98 6.52 12.40
CA MET A 136 -15.20 6.06 11.26
C MET A 136 -14.86 4.57 11.38
N LEU A 137 -14.39 4.12 12.56
CA LEU A 137 -14.12 2.71 12.84
C LEU A 137 -15.38 1.84 12.68
N ASP A 138 -16.54 2.31 13.17
CA ASP A 138 -17.82 1.63 13.04
C ASP A 138 -18.26 1.53 11.57
N ALA A 139 -17.99 2.55 10.75
CA ALA A 139 -18.24 2.49 9.32
C ALA A 139 -17.38 1.41 8.64
N VAL A 140 -16.09 1.28 9.01
CA VAL A 140 -15.23 0.19 8.49
C VAL A 140 -15.81 -1.18 8.85
N VAL A 141 -16.22 -1.37 10.10
CA VAL A 141 -16.86 -2.62 10.55
C VAL A 141 -18.17 -2.88 9.81
N ALA A 142 -18.99 -1.85 9.58
CA ALA A 142 -20.23 -2.00 8.82
C ALA A 142 -20.00 -2.36 7.34
N ASN A 143 -18.88 -1.94 6.76
CA ASN A 143 -18.53 -2.23 5.37
C ASN A 143 -17.87 -3.60 5.19
N GLU A 144 -17.06 -4.07 6.15
CA GLU A 144 -16.24 -5.27 6.00
C GLU A 144 -16.67 -6.44 6.92
N GLY A 145 -17.43 -6.16 7.99
CA GLY A 145 -17.77 -7.09 9.06
C GLY A 145 -16.60 -7.33 10.00
N GLU A 146 -15.59 -8.06 9.53
CA GLU A 146 -14.35 -8.33 10.27
C GLU A 146 -13.16 -7.76 9.48
N PRO A 147 -12.86 -6.45 9.58
CA PRO A 147 -11.83 -5.82 8.77
C PRO A 147 -10.46 -6.50 8.93
N ASP A 148 -9.81 -6.82 7.80
CA ASP A 148 -8.50 -7.45 7.80
C ASP A 148 -7.43 -6.58 8.45
N VAL A 149 -7.35 -5.32 7.99
CA VAL A 149 -6.40 -4.33 8.48
C VAL A 149 -7.06 -2.97 8.62
N VAL A 150 -6.92 -2.38 9.81
CA VAL A 150 -7.15 -0.95 10.01
C VAL A 150 -5.84 -0.28 10.35
N GLN A 151 -5.56 0.83 9.67
CA GLN A 151 -4.33 1.58 9.83
C GLN A 151 -4.64 2.98 10.38
N ILE A 152 -4.19 3.25 11.61
CA ILE A 152 -4.29 4.59 12.22
C ILE A 152 -3.18 5.47 11.61
N SER A 153 -3.57 6.56 10.97
CA SER A 153 -2.71 7.42 10.15
C SER A 153 -3.09 8.91 10.28
N GLY A 154 -2.70 9.74 9.30
CA GLY A 154 -2.99 11.16 9.19
C GLY A 154 -1.72 11.99 8.98
N GLY A 155 -1.60 13.10 9.70
CA GLY A 155 -0.32 13.73 9.98
C GLY A 155 0.59 12.79 10.78
N GLU A 156 0.87 13.12 12.05
CA GLU A 156 1.54 12.19 12.95
C GLU A 156 0.56 11.73 14.04
N PRO A 157 -0.04 10.52 13.93
CA PRO A 157 -1.09 10.09 14.83
C PRO A 157 -0.62 10.00 16.28
N THR A 158 0.68 9.76 16.52
CA THR A 158 1.23 9.71 17.88
C THR A 158 1.23 11.06 18.61
N LEU A 159 0.90 12.15 17.92
CA LEU A 159 0.66 13.47 18.54
C LEU A 159 -0.77 13.64 19.07
N HIS A 160 -1.70 12.77 18.69
CA HIS A 160 -3.09 12.88 19.13
C HIS A 160 -3.17 12.75 20.66
N PRO A 161 -3.84 13.68 21.37
CA PRO A 161 -3.88 13.65 22.84
C PRO A 161 -4.52 12.37 23.39
N GLN A 162 -5.53 11.85 22.67
CA GLN A 162 -6.24 10.60 22.98
C GLN A 162 -5.69 9.39 22.19
N PHE A 163 -4.42 9.40 21.78
CA PHE A 163 -3.85 8.36 20.91
C PHE A 163 -4.11 6.92 21.39
N PHE A 164 -3.92 6.64 22.68
CA PHE A 164 -4.14 5.29 23.22
C PHE A 164 -5.63 4.93 23.31
N GLU A 165 -6.51 5.89 23.62
CA GLU A 165 -7.97 5.66 23.61
C GLU A 165 -8.45 5.29 22.21
N ILE A 166 -7.84 5.84 21.16
CA ILE A 166 -8.11 5.46 19.76
C ILE A 166 -7.68 4.01 19.50
N LEU A 167 -6.51 3.59 19.98
CA LEU A 167 -6.06 2.20 19.82
C LEU A 167 -6.97 1.24 20.60
N ASP A 168 -7.40 1.62 21.80
CA ASP A 168 -8.34 0.84 22.62
C ASP A 168 -9.69 0.70 21.90
N ALA A 169 -10.20 1.80 21.34
CA ALA A 169 -11.42 1.80 20.52
C ALA A 169 -11.28 0.88 19.30
N ALA A 170 -10.14 0.91 18.59
CA ALA A 170 -9.90 0.00 17.47
C ALA A 170 -9.84 -1.47 17.91
N LYS A 171 -9.15 -1.80 19.01
CA LYS A 171 -9.06 -3.17 19.55
C LYS A 171 -10.38 -3.72 20.10
N ALA A 172 -11.31 -2.84 20.51
CA ALA A 172 -12.64 -3.25 20.96
C ALA A 172 -13.57 -3.71 19.83
N ARG A 173 -13.16 -3.54 18.56
CA ARG A 173 -13.90 -3.91 17.36
C ARG A 173 -13.32 -5.18 16.73
N PRO A 174 -14.04 -5.90 15.86
CA PRO A 174 -13.59 -7.15 15.23
C PRO A 174 -12.53 -6.91 14.12
N ILE A 175 -11.56 -6.03 14.37
CA ILE A 175 -10.45 -5.73 13.47
C ILE A 175 -9.38 -6.80 13.68
N ARG A 176 -9.04 -7.55 12.62
CA ARG A 176 -8.08 -8.66 12.72
C ARG A 176 -6.67 -8.16 13.00
N HIS A 177 -6.28 -7.05 12.37
CA HIS A 177 -4.93 -6.49 12.49
C HIS A 177 -4.95 -4.95 12.58
N LEU A 178 -4.31 -4.41 13.61
CA LEU A 178 -4.20 -2.97 13.83
C LEU A 178 -2.80 -2.49 13.44
N MET A 179 -2.72 -1.52 12.54
CA MET A 179 -1.47 -0.88 12.14
C MET A 179 -1.45 0.59 12.57
N VAL A 180 -0.27 1.13 12.88
CA VAL A 180 -0.09 2.56 13.13
C VAL A 180 1.02 3.12 12.25
N ASN A 181 0.69 4.13 11.45
CA ASN A 181 1.66 4.90 10.69
C ASN A 181 2.38 5.87 11.60
N THR A 182 3.70 5.96 11.49
CA THR A 182 4.44 6.95 12.27
C THR A 182 5.75 7.34 11.61
N ASN A 183 6.09 8.61 11.75
CA ASN A 183 7.41 9.14 11.50
C ASN A 183 8.41 8.79 12.62
N GLY A 184 8.05 8.01 13.63
CA GLY A 184 8.98 7.44 14.62
C GLY A 184 9.69 8.43 15.55
N LEU A 185 9.44 9.74 15.45
CA LEU A 185 10.08 10.74 16.32
C LEU A 185 9.76 10.50 17.80
N ARG A 186 8.51 10.16 18.11
CA ARG A 186 8.07 9.84 19.48
C ARG A 186 8.68 8.52 19.96
N ILE A 187 8.69 7.50 19.11
CA ILE A 187 9.31 6.18 19.41
C ILE A 187 10.78 6.34 19.80
N ALA A 188 11.52 7.19 19.09
CA ALA A 188 12.94 7.42 19.36
C ALA A 188 13.23 8.16 20.68
N LYS A 189 12.23 8.82 21.29
CA LYS A 189 12.42 9.75 22.41
C LYS A 189 11.70 9.35 23.70
N ASP A 190 10.66 8.54 23.61
CA ASP A 190 9.74 8.24 24.71
C ASP A 190 9.66 6.71 24.95
N PRO A 191 10.59 6.13 25.75
CA PRO A 191 10.59 4.69 26.04
C PRO A 191 9.29 4.18 26.66
N ALA A 192 8.68 4.97 27.55
CA ALA A 192 7.42 4.60 28.22
C ALA A 192 6.27 4.49 27.22
N PHE A 193 6.24 5.36 26.20
CA PHE A 193 5.29 5.22 25.09
C PHE A 193 5.49 3.92 24.32
N VAL A 194 6.74 3.52 24.03
CA VAL A 194 7.03 2.26 23.32
C VAL A 194 6.67 1.03 24.18
N GLU A 195 6.93 1.08 25.49
CA GLU A 195 6.52 0.04 26.45
C GLU A 195 5.00 -0.12 26.49
N ARG A 196 4.24 0.99 26.50
CA ARG A 196 2.78 0.94 26.43
C ARG A 196 2.28 0.39 25.09
N LEU A 197 2.93 0.74 23.97
CA LEU A 197 2.60 0.18 22.66
C LEU A 197 2.77 -1.34 22.61
N ALA A 198 3.77 -1.90 23.31
CA ALA A 198 3.99 -3.34 23.35
C ALA A 198 2.78 -4.12 23.92
N GLY A 199 1.97 -3.47 24.77
CA GLY A 199 0.74 -4.05 25.33
C GLY A 199 -0.38 -4.32 24.31
N TYR A 200 -0.28 -3.80 23.08
CA TYR A 200 -1.26 -4.05 22.01
C TYR A 200 -0.96 -5.30 21.17
N MET A 201 0.17 -5.98 21.43
CA MET A 201 0.50 -7.26 20.81
C MET A 201 -0.27 -8.41 21.47
N PRO A 202 -0.64 -9.47 20.71
CA PRO A 202 -0.43 -9.68 19.27
C PRO A 202 -1.43 -8.92 18.39
N GLY A 203 -1.24 -9.00 17.06
CA GLY A 203 -2.14 -8.35 16.09
C GLY A 203 -2.03 -6.83 16.06
N PHE A 204 -0.84 -6.31 16.36
CA PHE A 204 -0.47 -4.91 16.26
C PHE A 204 0.86 -4.77 15.52
N GLU A 205 0.95 -3.79 14.62
CA GLU A 205 2.15 -3.51 13.84
C GLU A 205 2.39 -2.01 13.68
N LEU A 206 3.66 -1.60 13.69
CA LEU A 206 4.07 -0.26 13.31
C LEU A 206 4.45 -0.20 11.83
N TYR A 207 3.91 0.80 11.13
CA TYR A 207 4.25 1.14 9.76
C TYR A 207 5.17 2.36 9.82
N LEU A 208 6.48 2.09 9.92
CA LEU A 208 7.50 3.08 10.25
C LEU A 208 8.11 3.70 8.99
N GLN A 209 8.00 5.02 8.85
CA GLN A 209 8.66 5.75 7.75
C GLN A 209 10.18 5.53 7.80
N PHE A 210 10.78 5.11 6.68
CA PHE A 210 12.21 4.80 6.51
C PHE A 210 12.60 4.91 5.03
N ASP A 211 13.00 6.07 4.52
CA ASP A 211 13.24 6.24 3.07
C ASP A 211 14.63 5.79 2.58
N SER A 212 15.63 5.80 3.45
CA SER A 212 17.03 5.59 3.04
C SER A 212 17.93 5.41 4.27
N LEU A 213 19.13 4.88 4.04
CA LEU A 213 20.21 4.85 5.03
C LEU A 213 21.00 6.16 5.06
N ARG A 214 20.82 7.00 4.03
CA ARG A 214 21.53 8.25 3.83
C ARG A 214 20.71 9.44 4.28
N GLU A 215 21.37 10.40 4.92
CA GLU A 215 20.70 11.53 5.54
C GLU A 215 20.15 12.52 4.51
N GLU A 216 20.86 12.74 3.41
CA GLU A 216 20.46 13.67 2.36
C GLU A 216 19.09 13.32 1.75
N VAL A 217 18.77 12.03 1.66
CA VAL A 217 17.47 11.57 1.14
C VAL A 217 16.34 11.95 2.09
N HIS A 218 16.52 11.78 3.41
CA HIS A 218 15.52 12.21 4.40
C HIS A 218 15.36 13.73 4.42
N GLN A 219 16.45 14.48 4.24
CA GLN A 219 16.36 15.93 4.11
C GLN A 219 15.55 16.34 2.88
N GLU A 220 15.74 15.68 1.74
CA GLU A 220 14.99 15.99 0.51
C GLU A 220 13.52 15.55 0.59
N LEU A 221 13.24 14.32 1.06
CA LEU A 221 11.87 13.78 1.05
C LEU A 221 11.04 14.22 2.27
N ARG A 222 11.68 14.43 3.43
CA ARG A 222 11.02 14.71 4.71
C ARG A 222 11.34 16.08 5.30
N GLY A 223 12.30 16.81 4.74
CA GLY A 223 12.71 18.13 5.24
C GLY A 223 13.42 18.06 6.58
N ALA A 224 13.94 16.89 6.98
CA ALA A 224 14.51 16.67 8.30
C ALA A 224 15.63 15.63 8.27
N ARG A 225 16.54 15.76 9.24
CA ARG A 225 17.56 14.74 9.52
C ARG A 225 16.97 13.64 10.39
N LEU A 226 16.84 12.44 9.86
CA LEU A 226 16.08 11.34 10.47
C LEU A 226 16.90 10.07 10.67
N VAL A 227 18.09 9.90 10.08
CA VAL A 227 18.86 8.63 10.18
C VAL A 227 19.07 8.20 11.64
N GLU A 228 19.55 9.11 12.48
CA GLU A 228 19.75 8.85 13.92
C GLU A 228 18.44 8.59 14.68
N VAL A 229 17.35 9.26 14.27
CA VAL A 229 16.01 9.02 14.82
C VAL A 229 15.56 7.59 14.47
N ARG A 230 15.74 7.15 13.22
CA ARG A 230 15.41 5.79 12.77
C ARG A 230 16.19 4.74 13.55
N ARG A 231 17.49 4.96 13.76
CA ARG A 231 18.35 4.05 14.54
C ARG A 231 17.81 3.89 15.96
N ARG A 232 17.57 4.98 16.69
CA ARG A 232 17.04 4.95 18.06
C ARG A 232 15.65 4.32 18.15
N ALA A 233 14.78 4.65 17.19
CA ALA A 233 13.45 4.05 17.12
C ALA A 233 13.56 2.53 16.95
N LEU A 234 14.36 2.04 15.99
CA LEU A 234 14.54 0.61 15.77
C LEU A 234 15.18 -0.10 16.96
N GLU A 235 16.11 0.53 17.69
CA GLU A 235 16.66 -0.03 18.93
C GLU A 235 15.58 -0.23 20.00
N ALA A 236 14.68 0.76 20.17
CA ALA A 236 13.57 0.65 21.11
C ALA A 236 12.57 -0.45 20.70
N LEU A 237 12.25 -0.54 19.40
CA LEU A 237 11.33 -1.54 18.86
C LEU A 237 11.91 -2.95 18.90
N ASN A 238 13.21 -3.11 18.61
CA ASN A 238 13.93 -4.37 18.69
C ASN A 238 13.95 -4.91 20.13
N ARG A 239 14.18 -4.05 21.13
CA ARG A 239 14.20 -4.45 22.55
C ARG A 239 12.90 -5.11 22.98
N LEU A 240 11.76 -4.63 22.48
CA LEU A 240 10.43 -5.10 22.85
C LEU A 240 9.81 -6.05 21.81
N GLY A 241 10.50 -6.29 20.69
CA GLY A 241 10.03 -7.18 19.62
C GLY A 241 8.77 -6.71 18.89
N ILE A 242 8.43 -5.41 18.93
CA ILE A 242 7.19 -4.86 18.36
C ILE A 242 7.22 -5.01 16.83
N SER A 243 6.26 -5.75 16.28
CA SER A 243 6.16 -5.97 14.82
C SER A 243 6.21 -4.66 14.05
N THR A 244 7.13 -4.56 13.10
CA THR A 244 7.36 -3.32 12.34
C THR A 244 7.57 -3.61 10.86
N THR A 245 6.92 -2.83 9.99
CA THR A 245 7.24 -2.75 8.56
C THR A 245 7.93 -1.42 8.29
N LEU A 246 9.07 -1.45 7.59
CA LEU A 246 9.73 -0.24 7.10
C LEU A 246 9.03 0.26 5.83
N VAL A 247 8.79 1.56 5.74
CA VAL A 247 8.03 2.17 4.65
C VAL A 247 8.91 3.16 3.94
N VAL A 248 9.25 2.83 2.70
CA VAL A 248 10.25 3.54 1.91
C VAL A 248 9.54 4.31 0.83
N THR A 249 9.50 5.64 0.91
CA THR A 249 9.10 6.44 -0.26
C THR A 249 10.27 6.49 -1.24
N VAL A 250 10.04 6.08 -2.49
CA VAL A 250 11.08 5.97 -3.51
C VAL A 250 10.92 7.05 -4.58
N LYS A 251 11.99 7.79 -4.83
CA LYS A 251 12.10 8.79 -5.90
C LYS A 251 13.20 8.38 -6.87
N LYS A 252 12.92 8.44 -8.18
CA LYS A 252 13.89 8.09 -9.23
C LYS A 252 15.14 8.97 -9.15
N GLY A 253 16.30 8.37 -9.27
CA GLY A 253 17.60 9.05 -9.21
C GLY A 253 17.99 9.58 -7.83
N LEU A 254 17.20 9.33 -6.78
CA LEU A 254 17.51 9.75 -5.42
C LEU A 254 17.89 8.55 -4.55
N ASN A 255 16.95 7.63 -4.29
CA ASN A 255 17.12 6.48 -3.40
C ASN A 255 16.72 5.14 -4.03
N ASP A 256 16.39 5.12 -5.32
CA ASP A 256 16.11 3.92 -6.10
C ASP A 256 17.32 3.01 -6.30
N GLY A 257 18.53 3.47 -5.96
CA GLY A 257 19.75 2.65 -5.87
C GLY A 257 19.97 1.94 -4.52
N GLU A 258 19.11 2.15 -3.52
CA GLU A 258 19.26 1.57 -2.16
C GLU A 258 18.25 0.45 -1.86
N LEU A 259 17.44 0.01 -2.84
CA LEU A 259 16.34 -0.95 -2.60
C LEU A 259 16.86 -2.26 -2.02
N GLY A 260 17.92 -2.82 -2.60
CA GLY A 260 18.55 -4.05 -2.09
C GLY A 260 19.19 -3.88 -0.72
N GLU A 261 19.90 -2.77 -0.51
CA GLU A 261 20.56 -2.46 0.76
C GLU A 261 19.55 -2.27 1.90
N ILE A 262 18.42 -1.62 1.63
CA ILE A 262 17.33 -1.45 2.61
C ILE A 262 16.70 -2.80 2.97
N ILE A 263 16.47 -3.69 1.99
CA ILE A 263 15.99 -5.06 2.26
C ILE A 263 16.99 -5.78 3.18
N ASP A 264 18.28 -5.68 2.87
CA ASP A 264 19.36 -6.30 3.62
C ASP A 264 19.52 -5.74 5.03
N PHE A 265 19.30 -4.44 5.21
CA PHE A 265 19.27 -3.80 6.51
C PHE A 265 18.05 -4.24 7.33
N ALA A 266 16.86 -4.19 6.73
CA ALA A 266 15.58 -4.51 7.35
C ALA A 266 15.56 -5.94 7.87
N ARG A 267 16.03 -6.89 7.06
CA ARG A 267 16.01 -8.31 7.44
C ARG A 267 16.86 -8.62 8.67
N ARG A 268 17.89 -7.82 8.97
CA ARG A 268 18.77 -8.00 10.14
C ARG A 268 18.13 -7.50 11.43
N GLN A 269 17.05 -6.71 11.35
CA GLN A 269 16.36 -6.18 12.52
C GLN A 269 15.41 -7.24 13.11
N PRO A 270 15.52 -7.59 14.41
CA PRO A 270 14.63 -8.55 15.06
C PRO A 270 13.15 -8.16 15.03
N CYS A 271 12.80 -6.88 15.13
CA CYS A 271 11.40 -6.42 15.13
C CYS A 271 10.78 -6.26 13.74
N VAL A 272 11.61 -6.17 12.69
CA VAL A 272 11.13 -5.88 11.34
C VAL A 272 10.63 -7.15 10.66
N ARG A 273 9.39 -7.08 10.15
CA ARG A 273 8.70 -8.12 9.39
C ARG A 273 8.64 -7.84 7.90
N GLY A 274 9.12 -6.69 7.46
CA GLY A 274 9.17 -6.42 6.03
C GLY A 274 9.50 -4.98 5.66
N VAL A 275 9.53 -4.77 4.36
CA VAL A 275 9.73 -3.47 3.71
C VAL A 275 8.61 -3.25 2.72
N THR A 276 7.96 -2.10 2.77
CA THR A 276 7.08 -1.63 1.70
C THR A 276 7.73 -0.48 0.95
N PHE A 277 7.99 -0.66 -0.33
CA PHE A 277 8.44 0.37 -1.24
C PHE A 277 7.24 1.06 -1.89
N GLN A 278 7.19 2.38 -1.78
CA GLN A 278 6.13 3.22 -2.31
C GLN A 278 6.75 4.28 -3.23
N PRO A 279 6.69 4.12 -4.55
CA PRO A 279 6.95 5.22 -5.47
C PRO A 279 6.14 6.47 -5.08
N ILE A 280 6.72 7.65 -5.29
CA ILE A 280 5.99 8.90 -5.05
C ILE A 280 4.72 8.94 -5.89
N GLN A 281 3.58 9.12 -5.23
CA GLN A 281 2.32 9.52 -5.85
C GLN A 281 2.31 11.04 -6.02
N HIS A 282 2.00 11.54 -7.21
CA HIS A 282 1.83 12.98 -7.44
C HIS A 282 0.49 13.48 -6.87
N ALA A 283 0.44 13.71 -5.55
CA ALA A 283 -0.71 14.24 -4.83
C ALA A 283 -0.28 15.09 -3.62
N GLY A 284 -1.17 15.95 -3.13
CA GLY A 284 -0.89 16.83 -2.00
C GLY A 284 0.29 17.77 -2.28
N ARG A 285 1.27 17.79 -1.37
CA ARG A 285 2.49 18.59 -1.49
C ARG A 285 3.59 17.77 -2.15
N THR A 286 4.12 18.28 -3.26
CA THR A 286 5.19 17.68 -4.06
C THR A 286 6.22 18.74 -4.50
N GLU A 287 6.85 19.39 -3.52
CA GLU A 287 7.83 20.46 -3.77
C GLU A 287 9.05 19.91 -4.53
N GLY A 288 9.38 20.48 -5.69
CA GLY A 288 10.56 20.09 -6.49
C GLY A 288 10.47 18.71 -7.15
N TYR A 289 9.29 18.12 -7.25
CA TYR A 289 9.04 16.85 -7.93
C TYR A 289 8.53 17.07 -9.36
N ASP A 290 9.16 16.41 -10.32
CA ASP A 290 8.74 16.38 -11.73
C ASP A 290 8.35 14.94 -12.11
N PRO A 291 7.06 14.64 -12.40
CA PRO A 291 6.64 13.30 -12.78
C PRO A 291 7.34 12.73 -14.02
N ALA A 292 7.82 13.58 -14.93
CA ALA A 292 8.52 13.13 -16.14
C ALA A 292 9.93 12.58 -15.84
N ARG A 293 10.54 13.02 -14.74
CA ARG A 293 11.91 12.66 -14.35
C ARG A 293 11.96 11.76 -13.11
N ASP A 294 11.13 12.05 -12.12
CA ASP A 294 11.29 11.58 -10.75
C ASP A 294 10.36 10.39 -10.41
N ARG A 295 9.41 10.06 -11.30
CA ARG A 295 8.44 8.97 -11.12
C ARG A 295 9.05 7.60 -11.42
N LEU A 296 8.65 6.60 -10.63
CA LEU A 296 8.91 5.19 -10.86
C LEU A 296 7.59 4.44 -11.03
N THR A 297 7.56 3.52 -11.98
CA THR A 297 6.51 2.51 -12.11
C THR A 297 6.73 1.37 -11.12
N LEU A 298 5.69 0.56 -10.88
CA LEU A 298 5.81 -0.65 -10.07
C LEU A 298 6.89 -1.59 -10.61
N THR A 299 6.95 -1.76 -11.94
CA THR A 299 7.91 -2.69 -12.56
C THR A 299 9.34 -2.16 -12.53
N GLU A 300 9.55 -0.84 -12.55
CA GLU A 300 10.88 -0.25 -12.34
C GLU A 300 11.39 -0.53 -10.92
N VAL A 301 10.52 -0.41 -9.90
CA VAL A 301 10.89 -0.80 -8.52
C VAL A 301 11.13 -2.30 -8.41
N ARG A 302 10.27 -3.12 -9.04
CA ARG A 302 10.45 -4.58 -9.07
C ARG A 302 11.80 -4.96 -9.69
N ARG A 303 12.12 -4.40 -10.85
CA ARG A 303 13.40 -4.62 -11.52
C ARG A 303 14.57 -4.14 -10.64
N GLY A 304 14.47 -2.96 -10.04
CA GLY A 304 15.49 -2.46 -9.12
C GLY A 304 15.73 -3.39 -7.93
N ILE A 305 14.67 -3.96 -7.34
CA ILE A 305 14.80 -4.98 -6.28
C ILE A 305 15.53 -6.22 -6.80
N LEU A 306 15.13 -6.75 -7.96
CA LEU A 306 15.74 -7.96 -8.54
C LEU A 306 17.20 -7.77 -8.96
N GLU A 307 17.57 -6.57 -9.40
CA GLU A 307 18.95 -6.22 -9.77
C GLU A 307 19.85 -5.99 -8.54
N GLN A 308 19.28 -5.48 -7.44
CA GLN A 308 20.05 -5.07 -6.26
C GLN A 308 20.03 -6.09 -5.11
N SER A 309 19.07 -7.01 -5.09
CA SER A 309 18.91 -8.00 -4.03
C SER A 309 19.02 -9.42 -4.58
N ALA A 310 20.06 -10.14 -4.16
CA ALA A 310 20.22 -11.56 -4.46
C ALA A 310 19.20 -12.47 -3.75
N LEU A 311 18.34 -11.90 -2.89
CA LEU A 311 17.39 -12.67 -2.11
C LEU A 311 16.25 -13.24 -2.96
N PHE A 312 15.73 -12.48 -3.93
CA PHE A 312 14.51 -12.83 -4.65
C PHE A 312 14.79 -13.09 -6.12
N ARG A 313 14.10 -14.09 -6.68
CA ARG A 313 14.05 -14.32 -8.12
C ARG A 313 12.79 -13.67 -8.72
N PRO A 314 12.71 -13.50 -10.06
CA PRO A 314 11.53 -12.93 -10.69
C PRO A 314 10.21 -13.63 -10.30
N GLU A 315 10.26 -14.94 -10.04
CA GLU A 315 9.11 -15.76 -9.66
C GLU A 315 8.68 -15.56 -8.20
N ASP A 316 9.53 -14.93 -7.36
CA ASP A 316 9.21 -14.65 -5.97
C ASP A 316 8.47 -13.32 -5.79
N LEU A 317 8.65 -12.37 -6.70
CA LEU A 317 8.07 -11.02 -6.61
C LEU A 317 6.90 -10.89 -7.60
N ILE A 318 5.74 -11.38 -7.17
CA ILE A 318 4.56 -11.58 -8.02
C ILE A 318 3.47 -10.54 -7.77
N PRO A 319 2.50 -10.36 -8.68
CA PRO A 319 1.38 -9.44 -8.46
C PRO A 319 0.50 -9.88 -7.29
N VAL A 320 -0.05 -8.93 -6.54
CA VAL A 320 -1.05 -9.23 -5.51
C VAL A 320 -2.44 -9.31 -6.16
N PRO A 321 -3.16 -10.45 -6.10
CA PRO A 321 -4.39 -10.65 -6.86
C PRO A 321 -5.52 -9.65 -6.58
N CYS A 322 -5.56 -9.04 -5.38
CA CYS A 322 -6.59 -8.05 -5.06
C CYS A 322 -6.43 -6.76 -5.88
N HIS A 323 -5.20 -6.36 -6.22
CA HIS A 323 -4.88 -5.17 -7.03
C HIS A 323 -3.56 -5.37 -7.81
N PRO A 324 -3.54 -6.25 -8.83
CA PRO A 324 -2.30 -6.73 -9.43
C PRO A 324 -1.54 -5.65 -10.22
N ASP A 325 -2.22 -4.59 -10.66
CA ASP A 325 -1.59 -3.47 -11.39
C ASP A 325 -0.78 -2.52 -10.49
N ALA A 326 -1.04 -2.50 -9.18
CA ALA A 326 -0.46 -1.53 -8.24
C ALA A 326 0.27 -2.17 -7.06
N LEU A 327 0.12 -3.48 -6.86
CA LEU A 327 0.70 -4.21 -5.75
C LEU A 327 1.51 -5.42 -6.27
N ALA A 328 2.74 -5.55 -5.78
CA ALA A 328 3.57 -6.73 -6.00
C ALA A 328 4.24 -7.14 -4.70
N MET A 329 4.29 -8.44 -4.39
CA MET A 329 4.83 -8.92 -3.13
C MET A 329 5.72 -10.15 -3.26
N ALA A 330 6.66 -10.25 -2.32
CA ALA A 330 7.46 -11.43 -2.06
C ALA A 330 7.46 -11.72 -0.56
N TYR A 331 7.36 -13.00 -0.19
CA TYR A 331 7.54 -13.51 1.17
C TYR A 331 8.84 -14.28 1.26
N ALA A 332 9.44 -14.22 2.42
CA ALA A 332 10.57 -15.04 2.79
C ALA A 332 10.49 -15.44 4.27
N LEU A 333 11.15 -16.54 4.64
CA LEU A 333 11.35 -16.93 6.02
C LEU A 333 12.75 -16.56 6.49
N LYS A 334 12.81 -15.84 7.61
CA LYS A 334 14.00 -15.59 8.41
C LYS A 334 14.27 -16.82 9.28
N LEU A 335 15.24 -17.62 8.88
CA LEU A 335 15.84 -18.67 9.71
C LEU A 335 17.09 -18.10 10.39
N GLU A 336 17.57 -18.77 11.45
CA GLU A 336 18.73 -18.29 12.22
C GLU A 336 19.96 -18.00 11.34
N ASP A 337 20.22 -18.86 10.34
CA ASP A 337 21.41 -18.76 9.48
C ASP A 337 21.14 -18.27 8.05
N ARG A 338 19.88 -18.15 7.62
CA ARG A 338 19.55 -17.82 6.23
C ARG A 338 18.14 -17.26 6.05
N ILE A 339 17.91 -16.60 4.93
CA ILE A 339 16.56 -16.24 4.49
C ILE A 339 16.17 -17.05 3.26
N VAL A 340 14.97 -17.62 3.30
CA VAL A 340 14.45 -18.49 2.24
C VAL A 340 13.23 -17.83 1.61
N PRO A 341 13.29 -17.42 0.33
CA PRO A 341 12.11 -16.98 -0.41
C PRO A 341 11.05 -18.08 -0.43
N LEU A 342 9.80 -17.68 -0.19
CA LEU A 342 8.67 -18.59 -0.16
C LEU A 342 7.79 -18.49 -1.38
N THR A 343 7.61 -17.28 -1.92
CA THR A 343 6.56 -17.02 -2.91
C THR A 343 6.70 -17.88 -4.15
N GLY A 344 7.91 -18.02 -4.70
CA GLY A 344 8.15 -18.86 -5.89
C GLY A 344 7.99 -20.36 -5.62
N LEU A 345 7.89 -20.79 -4.36
CA LEU A 345 7.57 -22.17 -3.99
C LEU A 345 6.06 -22.43 -4.01
N ILE A 346 5.23 -21.39 -3.98
CA ILE A 346 3.78 -21.48 -3.92
C ILE A 346 3.25 -21.38 -5.36
N PRO A 347 2.51 -22.38 -5.87
CA PRO A 347 1.92 -22.30 -7.19
C PRO A 347 1.02 -21.04 -7.29
N PRO A 348 1.14 -20.22 -8.34
CA PRO A 348 0.31 -19.03 -8.53
C PRO A 348 -1.19 -19.31 -8.39
N GLU A 349 -1.63 -20.50 -8.80
CA GLU A 349 -3.01 -20.97 -8.69
C GLU A 349 -3.49 -20.98 -7.24
N VAL A 350 -2.64 -21.32 -6.27
CA VAL A 350 -3.00 -21.28 -4.84
C VAL A 350 -3.23 -19.85 -4.36
N LEU A 351 -2.51 -18.87 -4.93
CA LEU A 351 -2.65 -17.46 -4.57
C LEU A 351 -3.87 -16.81 -5.26
N ILE A 352 -4.25 -17.33 -6.44
CA ILE A 352 -5.37 -16.82 -7.26
C ILE A 352 -6.70 -17.49 -6.87
N GLU A 353 -6.70 -18.81 -6.72
CA GLU A 353 -7.87 -19.64 -6.42
C GLU A 353 -8.09 -19.83 -4.91
N GLY A 354 -7.05 -19.61 -4.09
CA GLY A 354 -7.15 -19.71 -2.64
C GLY A 354 -7.56 -18.40 -1.95
N GLY A 355 -8.22 -18.54 -0.80
CA GLY A 355 -8.39 -17.48 0.20
C GLY A 355 -9.31 -16.29 -0.13
N ARG A 356 -9.35 -15.31 0.77
CA ARG A 356 -9.95 -13.96 0.52
C ARG A 356 -8.96 -13.05 -0.21
N ASN A 357 -9.45 -12.00 -0.86
CA ASN A 357 -8.67 -10.89 -1.39
C ASN A 357 -8.11 -10.12 -0.19
N SER A 358 -6.81 -10.23 0.06
CA SER A 358 -6.17 -9.54 1.18
C SER A 358 -4.76 -9.11 0.81
N ILE A 359 -4.30 -8.04 1.45
CA ILE A 359 -2.89 -7.65 1.39
C ILE A 359 -2.06 -8.33 2.50
N VAL A 360 -2.72 -9.01 3.44
CA VAL A 360 -2.12 -9.79 4.54
C VAL A 360 -2.33 -11.27 4.24
N VAL A 361 -1.69 -11.75 3.17
CA VAL A 361 -1.89 -13.11 2.67
C VAL A 361 -1.38 -14.15 3.67
N GLU A 362 -0.45 -13.78 4.55
CA GLU A 362 0.10 -14.69 5.56
C GLU A 362 -0.91 -15.17 6.63
N ARG A 363 -2.09 -14.55 6.68
CA ARG A 363 -3.18 -14.96 7.58
C ARG A 363 -4.21 -15.86 6.91
N ASP A 364 -4.01 -16.17 5.63
CA ASP A 364 -4.87 -17.07 4.90
C ASP A 364 -4.60 -18.54 5.30
N ASP A 365 -5.64 -19.25 5.73
CA ASP A 365 -5.51 -20.63 6.21
C ASP A 365 -5.06 -21.59 5.11
N GLN A 366 -5.46 -21.38 3.86
CA GLN A 366 -5.06 -22.22 2.73
C GLN A 366 -3.62 -21.92 2.31
N LEU A 367 -3.18 -20.65 2.35
CA LEU A 367 -1.78 -20.30 2.14
C LEU A 367 -0.90 -20.90 3.24
N ARG A 368 -1.33 -20.81 4.50
CA ARG A 368 -0.62 -21.41 5.63
C ARG A 368 -0.49 -22.92 5.45
N GLU A 369 -1.54 -23.60 4.99
CA GLU A 369 -1.53 -25.03 4.68
C GLU A 369 -0.63 -25.36 3.47
N ALA A 370 -0.61 -24.52 2.43
CA ALA A 370 0.24 -24.71 1.27
C ALA A 370 1.73 -24.52 1.59
N VAL A 371 2.07 -23.44 2.31
CA VAL A 371 3.41 -23.21 2.89
C VAL A 371 3.80 -24.40 3.76
N PHE A 372 2.88 -24.89 4.58
CA PHE A 372 3.14 -26.06 5.41
C PHE A 372 3.43 -27.32 4.60
N LYS A 373 2.61 -27.64 3.59
CA LYS A 373 2.81 -28.80 2.71
C LYS A 373 4.17 -28.74 2.03
N LEU A 374 4.58 -27.57 1.55
CA LEU A 374 5.90 -27.35 0.94
C LEU A 374 7.05 -27.68 1.91
N PHE A 375 6.93 -27.30 3.19
CA PHE A 375 7.92 -27.63 4.22
C PHE A 375 7.87 -29.10 4.65
N ALA A 376 6.68 -29.71 4.74
CA ALA A 376 6.51 -31.12 5.07
C ALA A 376 7.03 -32.06 3.96
N THR A 377 6.97 -31.64 2.70
CA THR A 377 7.51 -32.40 1.56
C THR A 377 9.04 -32.31 1.42
N ASN A 378 9.70 -31.42 2.18
CA ASN A 378 11.14 -31.17 2.07
C ASN A 378 11.96 -31.85 3.19
N HIS A 379 11.56 -33.06 3.60
CA HIS A 379 12.34 -33.87 4.54
C HIS A 379 13.47 -34.63 3.83
N SER A 380 14.70 -34.19 4.12
CA SER A 380 15.87 -35.08 4.23
C SER A 380 15.62 -36.11 5.36
N PRO A 381 16.04 -37.39 5.21
CA PRO A 381 15.59 -38.51 6.04
C PRO A 381 16.29 -38.63 7.42
N LEU A 382 16.47 -37.54 8.16
CA LEU A 382 17.06 -37.58 9.51
C LEU A 382 16.49 -36.49 10.44
N SER A 383 15.31 -36.75 11.02
CA SER A 383 14.98 -36.50 12.45
C SER A 383 13.48 -36.72 12.67
N GLN A 384 13.14 -37.91 13.16
CA GLN A 384 11.83 -38.23 13.73
C GLN A 384 11.87 -38.08 15.26
N ALA A 385 10.68 -37.76 15.82
CA ALA A 385 10.21 -37.95 17.20
C ALA A 385 10.47 -36.84 18.24
N CYS A 386 9.40 -36.15 18.67
CA CYS A 386 8.67 -36.45 19.93
C CYS A 386 7.41 -35.56 20.14
N SER A 387 6.38 -36.19 20.75
CA SER A 387 4.98 -35.79 21.07
C SER A 387 4.83 -34.49 21.88
N LEU A 388 3.82 -33.63 21.79
CA LEU A 388 2.45 -33.63 21.23
C LEU A 388 1.38 -34.43 22.00
N SER A 389 1.20 -34.12 23.29
CA SER A 389 0.00 -34.48 24.06
C SER A 389 -0.80 -33.30 24.64
N ASP A 390 -0.31 -32.04 24.60
CA ASP A 390 -0.96 -30.95 25.36
C ASP A 390 -1.60 -29.83 24.51
N LEU A 391 -1.73 -29.99 23.18
CA LEU A 391 -2.19 -28.92 22.28
C LEU A 391 -3.29 -29.39 21.32
N LEU A 392 -4.36 -29.95 21.89
CA LEU A 392 -5.61 -30.28 21.17
C LEU A 392 -6.83 -29.88 22.00
N CYS A 393 -7.55 -28.86 21.56
CA CYS A 393 -9.01 -28.85 21.72
C CYS A 393 -9.69 -28.26 20.48
N CYS A 394 -9.39 -28.79 19.28
CA CYS A 394 -10.27 -28.88 18.09
C CYS A 394 -9.54 -28.63 16.74
N LEU A 395 -8.74 -29.65 16.33
CA LEU A 395 -8.41 -30.13 14.97
C LEU A 395 -7.71 -29.22 13.91
N PRO A 396 -7.04 -29.83 12.91
CA PRO A 396 -5.98 -30.84 12.93
C PRO A 396 -4.61 -30.19 12.66
N GLN A 397 -3.59 -30.75 13.32
CA GLN A 397 -2.25 -30.22 13.43
C GLN A 397 -1.43 -30.36 12.16
N VAL A 398 -0.80 -29.25 11.81
CA VAL A 398 0.12 -29.08 10.70
C VAL A 398 1.35 -28.46 11.39
N GLN A 399 2.27 -29.34 11.82
CA GLN A 399 3.44 -29.09 12.69
C GLN A 399 4.51 -28.24 12.00
N ALA A 400 4.45 -26.91 12.09
CA ALA A 400 5.59 -26.08 11.68
C ALA A 400 6.88 -26.55 12.40
N PRO A 401 8.06 -26.60 11.72
CA PRO A 401 9.33 -26.91 12.36
C PRO A 401 9.51 -26.14 13.67
N GLN A 402 10.03 -26.80 14.72
CA GLN A 402 10.26 -26.15 16.01
C GLN A 402 11.02 -24.83 15.83
N GLY A 403 10.45 -23.71 16.31
CA GLY A 403 11.07 -22.39 16.25
C GLY A 403 10.61 -21.44 15.15
N LEU A 404 9.64 -21.84 14.29
CA LEU A 404 9.02 -20.94 13.31
C LEU A 404 7.72 -20.33 13.83
N ASP A 405 7.69 -19.01 13.97
CA ASP A 405 6.48 -18.23 14.25
C ASP A 405 6.40 -16.99 13.34
N TYR A 406 5.40 -16.13 13.57
CA TYR A 406 5.19 -14.91 12.77
C TYR A 406 6.44 -14.01 12.71
N ARG A 407 7.34 -14.07 13.70
CA ARG A 407 8.60 -13.30 13.71
C ARG A 407 9.57 -13.74 12.62
N ASN A 408 9.40 -14.95 12.11
CA ASN A 408 10.20 -15.49 11.02
C ASN A 408 9.66 -15.07 9.65
N VAL A 409 8.46 -14.48 9.54
CA VAL A 409 7.96 -14.01 8.24
C VAL A 409 8.60 -12.66 7.90
N PHE A 410 9.11 -12.56 6.68
CA PHE A 410 9.62 -11.32 6.09
C PHE A 410 8.95 -11.06 4.75
N ARG A 411 8.34 -9.87 4.59
CA ARG A 411 7.67 -9.47 3.34
C ARG A 411 8.38 -8.31 2.67
N VAL A 412 8.47 -8.35 1.35
CA VAL A 412 8.77 -7.17 0.53
C VAL A 412 7.54 -6.87 -0.30
N LEU A 413 7.01 -5.67 -0.16
CA LEU A 413 5.82 -5.19 -0.86
C LEU A 413 6.21 -3.97 -1.70
N ILE A 414 5.76 -3.93 -2.94
CA ILE A 414 5.72 -2.71 -3.74
C ILE A 414 4.26 -2.26 -3.74
N MET A 415 4.03 -1.01 -3.35
CA MET A 415 2.71 -0.39 -3.34
C MET A 415 2.79 0.91 -4.12
N ALA A 416 2.39 0.86 -5.39
CA ALA A 416 2.43 1.99 -6.32
C ALA A 416 1.05 2.64 -6.42
N PHE A 417 0.79 3.62 -5.56
CA PHE A 417 -0.44 4.40 -5.63
C PHE A 417 -0.57 5.13 -6.96
N ILE A 418 -1.82 5.27 -7.41
CA ILE A 418 -2.16 5.77 -8.74
C ILE A 418 -2.34 7.28 -8.66
N ASP A 419 -1.61 8.00 -9.51
CA ASP A 419 -1.76 9.45 -9.71
C ASP A 419 -2.43 9.74 -11.07
N ALA A 420 -2.62 11.02 -11.38
CA ALA A 420 -3.24 11.44 -12.63
C ALA A 420 -2.36 11.13 -13.87
N GLU A 421 -1.07 10.87 -13.69
CA GLU A 421 -0.16 10.49 -14.78
C GLU A 421 -0.44 9.06 -15.25
N GLY A 422 -0.41 8.11 -14.31
CA GLY A 422 -0.62 6.69 -14.58
C GLY A 422 -2.07 6.21 -14.45
N PHE A 423 -3.05 7.12 -14.41
CA PHE A 423 -4.43 6.77 -14.08
C PHE A 423 -5.06 5.81 -15.10
N ASP A 424 -5.26 4.55 -14.73
CA ASP A 424 -6.10 3.61 -15.46
C ASP A 424 -7.32 3.26 -14.61
N LEU A 425 -8.51 3.57 -15.13
CA LEU A 425 -9.78 3.29 -14.46
C LEU A 425 -9.95 1.82 -14.07
N ARG A 426 -9.42 0.88 -14.87
CA ARG A 426 -9.47 -0.56 -14.54
C ARG A 426 -8.70 -0.83 -13.24
N SER A 427 -7.51 -0.26 -13.11
CA SER A 427 -6.67 -0.39 -11.92
C SER A 427 -7.33 0.27 -10.70
N VAL A 428 -7.85 1.50 -10.87
CA VAL A 428 -8.52 2.24 -9.78
C VAL A 428 -9.75 1.52 -9.24
N LYS A 429 -10.53 0.85 -10.10
CA LYS A 429 -11.66 0.03 -9.66
C LYS A 429 -11.24 -1.18 -8.83
N LYS A 430 -9.97 -1.56 -8.84
CA LYS A 430 -9.39 -2.65 -8.03
C LYS A 430 -8.64 -2.15 -6.79
N SER A 431 -8.55 -0.84 -6.57
CA SER A 431 -7.93 -0.29 -5.37
C SER A 431 -8.56 -0.87 -4.10
N CYS A 432 -7.72 -1.52 -3.28
CA CYS A 432 -8.12 -2.21 -2.05
C CYS A 432 -7.62 -1.51 -0.78
N VAL A 433 -6.96 -0.36 -0.95
CA VAL A 433 -6.51 0.52 0.12
C VAL A 433 -7.42 1.73 0.13
N HIS A 434 -8.12 1.95 1.23
CA HIS A 434 -9.15 2.98 1.34
C HIS A 434 -8.93 3.88 2.53
N ILE A 435 -9.56 5.05 2.54
CA ILE A 435 -9.56 6.00 3.64
C ILE A 435 -11.00 6.20 4.08
N ALA A 436 -11.31 5.88 5.33
CA ALA A 436 -12.62 6.19 5.91
C ALA A 436 -12.72 7.68 6.22
N GLN A 437 -13.91 8.24 6.02
CA GLN A 437 -14.21 9.65 6.19
C GLN A 437 -15.15 9.87 7.40
N PRO A 438 -15.16 11.07 7.99
CA PRO A 438 -16.04 11.40 9.12
C PRO A 438 -17.55 11.20 8.88
N ASP A 439 -17.98 11.24 7.61
CA ASP A 439 -19.37 11.00 7.20
C ASP A 439 -19.70 9.50 7.02
N GLY A 440 -18.74 8.62 7.28
CA GLY A 440 -18.86 7.17 7.15
C GLY A 440 -18.61 6.63 5.73
N THR A 441 -18.26 7.49 4.76
CA THR A 441 -17.86 7.03 3.43
C THR A 441 -16.43 6.46 3.45
N ILE A 442 -16.17 5.42 2.65
CA ILE A 442 -14.85 4.79 2.51
C ILE A 442 -14.37 4.99 1.07
N VAL A 443 -13.37 5.83 0.87
CA VAL A 443 -12.92 6.27 -0.47
C VAL A 443 -11.58 5.61 -0.81
N PRO A 444 -11.39 5.05 -2.02
CA PRO A 444 -10.08 4.50 -2.41
C PRO A 444 -8.98 5.57 -2.28
N PHE A 445 -7.84 5.20 -1.68
CA PHE A 445 -6.72 6.09 -1.37
C PHE A 445 -6.30 6.94 -2.58
N ASP A 446 -6.17 6.28 -3.74
CA ASP A 446 -5.77 6.90 -5.00
C ASP A 446 -6.72 8.05 -5.37
N THR A 447 -8.02 7.76 -5.41
CA THR A 447 -9.02 8.75 -5.77
C THR A 447 -9.24 9.80 -4.69
N PHE A 448 -9.10 9.44 -3.42
CA PHE A 448 -9.27 10.38 -2.32
C PHE A 448 -8.29 11.54 -2.43
N ASN A 449 -7.00 11.23 -2.60
CA ASN A 449 -5.95 12.23 -2.67
C ASN A 449 -5.96 13.02 -4.00
N LEU A 450 -6.58 12.52 -5.06
CA LEU A 450 -6.74 13.24 -6.33
C LEU A 450 -8.00 14.11 -6.38
N PHE A 451 -9.11 13.68 -5.79
CA PHE A 451 -10.44 14.27 -6.04
C PHE A 451 -11.24 14.65 -4.78
N TYR A 452 -11.10 13.94 -3.66
CA TYR A 452 -12.04 14.05 -2.53
C TYR A 452 -11.47 14.73 -1.29
N ARG A 453 -10.15 14.93 -1.22
CA ARG A 453 -9.53 15.71 -0.15
C ARG A 453 -10.05 17.16 -0.15
N ASP A 454 -10.02 17.81 1.00
CA ASP A 454 -10.70 19.09 1.22
C ASP A 454 -10.31 20.20 0.23
N ASP A 455 -9.03 20.27 -0.16
CA ASP A 455 -8.50 21.22 -1.15
C ASP A 455 -8.97 20.91 -2.59
N ARG A 456 -9.55 19.74 -2.84
CA ARG A 456 -10.02 19.27 -4.15
C ARG A 456 -11.53 19.34 -4.33
N ARG A 457 -12.30 19.62 -3.27
CA ARG A 457 -13.77 19.65 -3.30
C ARG A 457 -14.32 20.56 -4.40
N GLN A 458 -13.76 21.76 -4.57
CA GLN A 458 -14.20 22.71 -5.60
C GLN A 458 -13.95 22.17 -7.01
N GLN A 459 -12.79 21.56 -7.25
CA GLN A 459 -12.44 20.94 -8.52
C GLN A 459 -13.35 19.75 -8.84
N LEU A 460 -13.64 18.90 -7.84
CA LEU A 460 -14.56 17.77 -8.01
C LEU A 460 -15.99 18.25 -8.33
N GLN A 461 -16.48 19.28 -7.65
CA GLN A 461 -17.78 19.88 -7.97
C GLN A 461 -17.80 20.42 -9.41
N ALA A 462 -16.70 21.02 -9.86
CA ALA A 462 -16.59 21.48 -11.24
C ALA A 462 -16.63 20.32 -12.25
N LEU A 463 -15.97 19.21 -11.96
CA LEU A 463 -16.01 18.01 -12.79
C LEU A 463 -17.42 17.39 -12.83
N ARG A 464 -18.10 17.33 -11.70
CA ARG A 464 -19.49 16.82 -11.61
C ARG A 464 -20.48 17.70 -12.38
N ALA A 465 -20.38 19.02 -12.26
CA ALA A 465 -21.22 19.96 -13.02
C ALA A 465 -20.98 19.85 -14.53
N TRP A 466 -19.73 19.63 -14.95
CA TRP A 466 -19.40 19.35 -16.35
C TRP A 466 -20.07 18.08 -16.87
N VAL A 467 -20.12 17.00 -16.07
CA VAL A 467 -20.84 15.77 -16.42
C VAL A 467 -22.35 16.01 -16.52
N ASP A 468 -22.92 16.81 -15.62
CA ASP A 468 -24.35 17.17 -15.64
C ASP A 468 -24.71 18.12 -16.81
N GLY A 469 -23.76 18.48 -17.68
CA GLY A 469 -23.98 19.41 -18.80
C GLY A 469 -24.26 20.85 -18.36
N THR A 470 -23.95 21.19 -17.10
CA THR A 470 -24.19 22.52 -16.52
C THR A 470 -22.88 23.31 -16.53
N PRO A 471 -22.78 24.45 -17.25
CA PRO A 471 -21.61 25.31 -17.13
C PRO A 471 -21.55 25.85 -15.69
N LEU A 472 -20.41 25.70 -15.01
CA LEU A 472 -20.19 26.40 -13.75
C LEU A 472 -20.23 27.89 -14.05
N LYS A 473 -21.11 28.60 -13.36
CA LYS A 473 -20.98 30.06 -13.26
C LYS A 473 -19.64 30.32 -12.61
N ASP A 474 -18.80 31.10 -13.30
CA ASP A 474 -17.46 31.48 -12.85
C ASP A 474 -17.49 31.87 -11.38
N ALA A 475 -16.89 31.03 -10.53
CA ALA A 475 -16.62 31.36 -9.15
C ALA A 475 -15.32 32.19 -9.12
N THR A 476 -15.38 33.41 -9.66
CA THR A 476 -14.38 34.46 -9.48
C THR A 476 -15.08 35.79 -9.22
N ALA A 477 -15.31 36.05 -7.93
CA ALA A 477 -15.28 37.38 -7.33
C ALA A 477 -14.89 37.24 -5.86
#